data_AF-A0A7G3B414-F1
#
_entry.id   AF-A0A7G3B414-F1
#
_cell.length_a   1.000
_cell.length_b   1.000
_cell.length_c   1.000
_cell.angle_alpha   90.00
_cell.angle_beta   90.00
_cell.angle_gamma   90.00
#
_symmetry.space_group_name_H-M   'P 1'
#
loop_
_entity.id
_entity.type
_entity.pdbx_description
1 polymer ?
#
loop_
_entity_poly.entity_id
_entity_poly.type
_entity_poly.pdbx_seq_one_letter_code
_entity_poly.pdbx_strand_id
1 'polypeptide(L)'
;DYLIANQPIEVPTARVYYAQLVEDLKMNLDPNLLRYKVQNMRRVFFKTMDWVKKSRKNGWDDNKIKEYLQKTCRHFKKMRVIFSSFYQKSKFADQDVSDSHTQEDTTPEEVVAMPPTPQTPQSLRHQQTPQKTEEVEEPDLSWISQPTSPNDSGNLTNVSQDPLMDLDSSVASAKSTPHDTMELKKENINLEYFRLEVEKEKLAIMREKLAMERQKCADESNYKILQLEQQERIKIHQIDREAEVKRYELALKYKDEVKTEM
;
A
#
# COMPACT_ATOMS: atom_id res chain seq x y z
N ASP A 1 6.90 -10.18 -25.75
CA ASP A 1 8.06 -10.17 -26.65
C ASP A 1 8.71 -8.80 -26.66
N TYR A 2 7.96 -7.70 -26.86
CA TYR A 2 8.47 -6.34 -26.69
C TYR A 2 9.21 -6.07 -25.35
N LEU A 3 8.62 -6.44 -24.21
CA LEU A 3 9.24 -6.26 -22.89
C LEU A 3 10.54 -7.07 -22.69
N ILE A 4 10.77 -8.10 -23.51
CA ILE A 4 11.99 -8.92 -23.49
C ILE A 4 13.06 -8.25 -24.35
N ALA A 5 12.66 -7.65 -25.48
CA ALA A 5 13.57 -6.98 -26.41
C ALA A 5 14.14 -5.66 -25.86
N ASN A 6 13.42 -4.98 -24.96
CA ASN A 6 13.78 -3.65 -24.45
C ASN A 6 14.22 -3.66 -22.97
N GLN A 7 15.10 -4.59 -22.57
CA GLN A 7 15.77 -4.56 -21.26
C GLN A 7 17.15 -3.87 -21.36
N PRO A 8 17.60 -3.08 -20.37
CA PRO A 8 17.04 -2.89 -19.02
C PRO A 8 15.99 -1.77 -18.93
N ILE A 9 14.93 -2.01 -18.12
CA ILE A 9 13.88 -1.03 -17.78
C ILE A 9 14.39 -0.09 -16.67
N GLU A 10 15.61 0.43 -16.78
CA GLU A 10 16.14 1.45 -15.88
C GLU A 10 15.81 2.86 -16.40
N VAL A 11 15.74 3.82 -15.48
CA VAL A 11 14.58 4.71 -15.26
C VAL A 11 14.57 6.00 -16.11
N PRO A 12 13.72 6.09 -17.14
CA PRO A 12 12.78 7.19 -17.23
C PRO A 12 11.53 6.82 -16.41
N THR A 13 10.83 7.82 -15.87
CA THR A 13 9.59 7.64 -15.10
C THR A 13 8.70 6.64 -15.83
N ALA A 14 8.19 5.59 -15.16
CA ALA A 14 7.48 4.47 -15.81
C ALA A 14 6.42 4.90 -16.84
N ARG A 15 5.84 6.08 -16.64
CA ARG A 15 4.96 6.77 -17.59
C ARG A 15 5.56 6.98 -18.98
N VAL A 16 6.80 7.46 -19.08
CA VAL A 16 7.52 7.71 -20.35
C VAL A 16 7.74 6.40 -21.10
N TYR A 17 8.22 5.37 -20.40
CA TYR A 17 8.43 4.06 -21.01
C TYR A 17 7.14 3.46 -21.59
N TYR A 18 6.05 3.49 -20.81
CA TYR A 18 4.78 2.96 -21.29
C TYR A 18 4.15 3.83 -22.38
N ALA A 19 4.34 5.16 -22.35
CA ALA A 19 3.88 6.04 -23.42
C ALA A 19 4.60 5.72 -24.75
N GLN A 20 5.92 5.57 -24.72
CA GLN A 20 6.72 5.21 -25.90
C GLN A 20 6.36 3.82 -26.43
N LEU A 21 6.13 2.85 -25.54
CA LEU A 21 5.66 1.52 -25.92
C LEU A 21 4.28 1.55 -26.61
N VAL A 22 3.37 2.39 -26.13
CA VAL A 22 2.04 2.58 -26.74
C VAL A 22 2.17 3.20 -28.14
N GLU A 23 3.07 4.17 -28.30
CA GLU A 23 3.39 4.82 -29.58
C GLU A 23 4.02 3.85 -30.59
N ASP A 24 5.05 3.09 -30.17
CA ASP A 24 5.77 2.13 -31.01
C ASP A 24 4.87 0.99 -31.51
N LEU A 25 3.95 0.52 -30.65
CA LEU A 25 2.98 -0.52 -31.03
C LEU A 25 1.74 0.03 -31.74
N LYS A 26 1.61 1.36 -31.89
CA LYS A 26 0.43 2.02 -32.46
C LYS A 26 -0.88 1.54 -31.82
N MET A 27 -0.85 1.31 -30.51
CA MET A 27 -2.03 0.90 -29.75
C MET A 27 -2.70 2.13 -29.14
N ASN A 28 -4.03 2.17 -29.12
CA ASN A 28 -4.76 3.22 -28.42
C ASN A 28 -5.08 2.77 -26.99
N LEU A 29 -4.04 2.68 -26.15
CA LEU A 29 -4.14 2.22 -24.76
C LEU A 29 -3.60 3.27 -23.80
N ASP A 30 -4.29 3.50 -22.68
CA ASP A 30 -3.78 4.35 -21.61
C ASP A 30 -2.50 3.73 -21.00
N PRO A 31 -1.37 4.46 -20.95
CA PRO A 31 -0.15 4.01 -20.28
C PRO A 31 -0.36 3.55 -18.83
N ASN A 32 -1.35 4.11 -18.10
CA ASN A 32 -1.65 3.67 -16.74
C ASN A 32 -2.26 2.27 -16.70
N LEU A 33 -3.13 1.94 -17.67
CA LEU A 33 -3.70 0.60 -17.78
C LEU A 33 -2.61 -0.44 -18.04
N LEU A 34 -1.65 -0.10 -18.89
CA LEU A 34 -0.49 -0.95 -19.17
C LEU A 34 0.37 -1.14 -17.91
N ARG A 35 0.62 -0.07 -17.15
CA ARG A 35 1.29 -0.13 -15.85
C ARG A 35 0.58 -1.07 -14.88
N TYR A 36 -0.73 -0.95 -14.70
CA TYR A 36 -1.50 -1.82 -13.83
C TYR A 36 -1.45 -3.28 -14.30
N LYS A 37 -1.51 -3.52 -15.61
CA LYS A 37 -1.37 -4.86 -16.18
C LYS A 37 -0.01 -5.47 -15.85
N VAL A 38 1.09 -4.72 -16.03
CA VAL A 38 2.44 -5.18 -15.71
C VAL A 38 2.60 -5.42 -14.20
N GLN A 39 2.06 -4.54 -13.35
CA GLN A 39 2.05 -4.75 -11.90
C GLN A 39 1.29 -6.02 -11.50
N ASN A 40 0.11 -6.25 -12.08
CA ASN A 40 -0.65 -7.47 -11.83
C ASN A 40 0.11 -8.71 -12.31
N MET A 41 0.71 -8.67 -13.51
CA MET A 41 1.56 -9.75 -14.02
C MET A 41 2.73 -10.06 -13.08
N ARG A 42 3.39 -9.02 -12.54
CA ARG A 42 4.46 -9.15 -11.56
C ARG A 42 3.97 -9.82 -10.26
N ARG A 43 2.81 -9.39 -9.74
CA ARG A 43 2.18 -9.97 -8.54
C ARG A 43 1.85 -11.45 -8.74
N VAL A 44 1.20 -11.79 -9.87
CA VAL A 44 0.89 -13.18 -10.22
C VAL A 44 2.16 -14.00 -10.34
N PHE A 45 3.19 -13.48 -11.02
CA PHE A 45 4.48 -14.17 -11.17
C PHE A 45 5.11 -14.52 -9.82
N PHE A 46 5.20 -13.57 -8.87
CA PHE A 46 5.78 -13.85 -7.55
C PHE A 46 4.96 -14.85 -6.75
N LYS A 47 3.63 -14.72 -6.75
CA LYS A 47 2.74 -15.69 -6.10
C LYS A 47 2.95 -17.11 -6.67
N THR A 48 3.08 -17.22 -7.99
CA THR A 48 3.36 -18.50 -8.65
C THR A 48 4.76 -19.02 -8.30
N MET A 49 5.78 -18.17 -8.22
CA MET A 49 7.13 -18.56 -7.79
C MET A 49 7.15 -19.09 -6.34
N ASP A 50 6.42 -18.47 -5.42
CA ASP A 50 6.32 -18.94 -4.05
C ASP A 50 5.56 -20.26 -3.94
N TRP A 51 4.52 -20.42 -4.76
CA TRP A 51 3.86 -21.71 -4.91
C TRP A 51 4.83 -22.79 -5.42
N VAL A 52 5.63 -22.51 -6.47
CA VAL A 52 6.63 -23.46 -7.00
C VAL A 52 7.63 -23.88 -5.91
N LYS A 53 8.13 -22.92 -5.12
CA LYS A 53 9.01 -23.24 -3.98
C LYS A 53 8.33 -24.15 -2.97
N LYS A 54 7.08 -23.85 -2.58
CA LYS A 54 6.32 -24.63 -1.62
C LYS A 54 6.06 -26.04 -2.13
N SER A 55 5.66 -26.19 -3.40
CA SER A 55 5.44 -27.49 -4.03
C SER A 55 6.71 -28.34 -4.07
N ARG A 56 7.87 -27.74 -4.35
CA ARG A 56 9.17 -28.44 -4.30
C ARG A 56 9.51 -28.93 -2.89
N LYS A 57 9.29 -28.11 -1.86
CA LYS A 57 9.45 -28.52 -0.45
C LYS A 57 8.53 -29.69 -0.08
N ASN A 58 7.35 -29.74 -0.70
CA ASN A 58 6.37 -30.81 -0.51
C ASN A 58 6.64 -32.07 -1.38
N GLY A 59 7.79 -32.15 -2.05
CA GLY A 59 8.17 -33.33 -2.85
C GLY A 59 7.42 -33.47 -4.18
N TRP A 60 6.86 -32.39 -4.73
CA TRP A 60 6.24 -32.45 -6.05
C TRP A 60 7.30 -32.59 -7.15
N ASP A 61 7.06 -33.52 -8.08
CA ASP A 61 7.89 -33.70 -9.27
C ASP A 61 7.83 -32.46 -10.20
N ASP A 62 8.95 -32.15 -10.85
CA ASP A 62 9.08 -31.00 -11.75
C ASP A 62 8.11 -31.10 -12.95
N ASN A 63 7.75 -32.32 -13.40
CA ASN A 63 6.75 -32.48 -14.47
C ASN A 63 5.35 -32.06 -14.03
N LYS A 64 4.94 -32.43 -12.80
CA LYS A 64 3.65 -32.03 -12.22
C LYS A 64 3.59 -30.53 -12.01
N ILE A 65 4.69 -29.94 -11.53
CA ILE A 65 4.83 -28.48 -11.39
C ILE A 65 4.69 -27.80 -12.76
N LYS A 66 5.39 -28.30 -13.78
CA LYS A 66 5.33 -27.74 -15.14
C LYS A 66 3.92 -27.82 -15.74
N GLU A 67 3.23 -28.94 -15.57
CA GLU A 67 1.85 -29.12 -16.04
C GLU A 67 0.90 -28.14 -15.35
N TYR A 68 0.99 -28.01 -14.02
CA TYR A 68 0.18 -27.06 -13.25
C TYR A 68 0.45 -25.61 -13.67
N LEU A 69 1.72 -25.25 -13.85
CA LEU A 69 2.12 -23.92 -14.33
C LEU A 69 1.57 -23.64 -15.73
N GLN A 70 1.56 -24.62 -16.63
CA GLN A 70 1.01 -24.46 -17.97
C GLN A 70 -0.51 -24.21 -17.95
N LYS A 71 -1.24 -24.85 -17.02
CA LYS A 71 -2.68 -24.64 -16.82
C LYS A 71 -3.00 -23.28 -16.17
N THR A 72 -2.20 -22.86 -15.19
CA THR A 72 -2.48 -21.68 -14.37
C THR A 72 -1.91 -20.39 -14.98
N CYS A 73 -0.72 -20.48 -15.58
CA CYS A 73 0.02 -19.35 -16.12
C CYS A 73 0.71 -19.74 -17.44
N ARG A 74 -0.04 -19.69 -18.54
CA ARG A 74 0.44 -20.05 -19.89
C ARG A 74 1.72 -19.33 -20.31
N HIS A 75 1.97 -18.12 -19.79
CA HIS A 75 3.13 -17.30 -20.13
C HIS A 75 4.23 -17.27 -19.05
N PHE A 76 4.22 -18.23 -18.10
CA PHE A 76 5.16 -18.25 -16.97
C PHE A 76 6.63 -18.18 -17.41
N LYS A 77 7.02 -18.90 -18.47
CA LYS A 77 8.40 -18.86 -19.00
C LYS A 77 8.82 -17.46 -19.44
N LYS A 78 7.95 -16.74 -20.16
CA LYS A 78 8.21 -15.37 -20.61
C LYS A 78 8.29 -14.41 -19.42
N MET A 79 7.37 -14.55 -18.45
CA MET A 79 7.39 -13.76 -17.21
C MET A 79 8.67 -14.00 -16.41
N ARG A 80 9.16 -15.24 -16.35
CA ARG A 80 10.41 -15.56 -15.66
C ARG A 80 11.59 -14.82 -16.27
N VAL A 81 11.70 -14.73 -17.59
CA VAL A 81 12.77 -13.94 -18.25
C VAL A 81 12.64 -12.45 -17.94
N ILE A 82 11.42 -11.91 -17.92
CA ILE A 82 11.19 -10.49 -17.66
C ILE A 82 11.51 -10.12 -16.21
N PHE A 83 11.11 -10.97 -15.25
CA PHE A 83 11.13 -10.63 -13.83
C PHE A 83 12.23 -11.33 -13.01
N SER A 84 13.04 -12.22 -13.61
CA SER A 84 14.09 -12.95 -12.89
C SER A 84 15.14 -12.05 -12.28
N SER A 85 15.51 -10.97 -12.97
CA SER A 85 16.49 -9.99 -12.52
C SER A 85 16.05 -9.30 -11.22
N PHE A 86 14.77 -8.92 -11.12
CA PHE A 86 14.20 -8.30 -9.92
C PHE A 86 14.09 -9.27 -8.75
N TYR A 87 13.86 -10.55 -9.04
CA TYR A 87 13.69 -11.56 -8.01
C TYR A 87 14.99 -11.91 -7.28
N GLN A 88 16.12 -11.86 -8.00
CA GLN A 88 17.42 -12.08 -7.39
C GLN A 88 17.78 -10.92 -6.46
N LYS A 89 17.55 -9.67 -6.90
CA LYS A 89 17.83 -8.47 -6.10
C LYS A 89 17.03 -8.39 -4.80
N SER A 90 15.76 -8.79 -4.78
CA SER A 90 14.93 -8.65 -3.56
C SER A 90 15.33 -9.59 -2.42
N LYS A 91 16.00 -10.71 -2.72
CA LYS A 91 16.42 -11.65 -1.67
C LYS A 91 17.68 -11.21 -0.93
N PHE A 92 18.52 -10.39 -1.55
CA PHE A 92 19.71 -9.85 -0.91
C PHE A 92 19.37 -8.69 0.05
N ALA A 93 18.24 -8.00 -0.16
CA ALA A 93 17.84 -6.89 0.71
C ALA A 93 17.33 -7.36 2.10
N ASP A 94 16.77 -8.57 2.21
CA ASP A 94 16.24 -9.09 3.49
C ASP A 94 17.27 -9.93 4.27
N GLN A 95 18.48 -10.15 3.72
CA GLN A 95 19.47 -11.04 4.31
C GLN A 95 20.67 -10.33 4.97
N ASP A 96 20.71 -9.00 4.90
CA ASP A 96 21.76 -8.14 5.51
C ASP A 96 21.32 -7.40 6.78
N VAL A 97 20.21 -7.82 7.42
CA VAL A 97 19.80 -7.32 8.75
C VAL A 97 19.85 -8.46 9.79
N SER A 98 20.89 -9.29 9.72
CA SER A 98 21.32 -10.08 10.87
C SER A 98 22.71 -9.63 11.30
N ASP A 99 22.68 -8.90 12.40
CA ASP A 99 23.70 -8.91 13.44
C ASP A 99 25.01 -8.17 13.15
N SER A 100 24.98 -6.86 13.40
CA SER A 100 26.13 -6.15 13.94
C SER A 100 25.64 -4.99 14.79
N HIS A 101 25.39 -5.32 16.06
CA HIS A 101 25.36 -4.35 17.15
C HIS A 101 26.77 -3.79 17.32
N THR A 102 26.99 -2.53 16.97
CA THR A 102 28.12 -1.75 17.49
C THR A 102 27.55 -0.40 17.90
N GLN A 103 27.51 -0.19 19.22
CA GLN A 103 27.23 1.09 19.84
C GLN A 103 28.33 2.06 19.44
N GLU A 104 27.98 3.17 18.81
CA GLU A 104 28.76 4.40 18.91
C GLU A 104 27.89 5.48 19.52
N ASP A 105 28.28 5.81 20.75
CA ASP A 105 27.90 6.94 21.56
C ASP A 105 28.56 8.19 20.94
N THR A 106 27.76 9.16 20.48
CA THR A 106 28.27 10.49 20.16
C THR A 106 27.16 11.53 20.38
N THR A 107 27.24 12.16 21.55
CA THR A 107 27.02 13.59 21.86
C THR A 107 26.20 14.45 20.88
N PRO A 108 25.13 15.13 21.34
CA PRO A 108 24.59 16.29 20.65
C PRO A 108 25.23 17.58 21.20
N GLU A 109 25.99 18.26 20.34
CA GLU A 109 26.38 19.66 20.55
C GLU A 109 25.45 20.61 19.79
N GLU A 110 25.40 21.81 20.33
CA GLU A 110 24.35 22.81 20.32
C GLU A 110 24.43 23.79 19.13
N VAL A 111 23.35 24.53 18.91
CA VAL A 111 23.22 25.86 18.23
C VAL A 111 23.63 26.03 16.75
N VAL A 112 22.71 26.49 15.89
CA VAL A 112 22.43 27.92 15.59
C VAL A 112 21.32 28.03 14.52
N ALA A 113 20.46 29.01 14.72
CA ALA A 113 19.31 29.40 13.92
C ALA A 113 19.63 30.25 12.67
N MET A 114 18.57 30.49 11.89
CA MET A 114 18.26 31.65 11.01
C MET A 114 18.34 31.50 9.47
N PRO A 115 17.50 32.27 8.72
CA PRO A 115 16.67 31.77 7.61
C PRO A 115 16.84 32.63 6.32
N PRO A 116 15.79 32.85 5.50
CA PRO A 116 15.56 32.24 4.19
C PRO A 116 15.98 33.14 3.01
N THR A 117 16.14 32.57 1.82
CA THR A 117 16.27 33.34 0.57
C THR A 117 15.12 33.03 -0.39
N PRO A 118 14.38 34.04 -0.88
CA PRO A 118 13.24 33.87 -1.78
C PRO A 118 13.72 33.75 -3.23
N GLN A 119 13.16 32.79 -3.98
CA GLN A 119 13.29 32.77 -5.44
C GLN A 119 11.92 32.79 -6.12
N THR A 120 11.90 33.66 -7.13
CA THR A 120 10.84 34.24 -7.94
C THR A 120 10.04 33.22 -8.76
N PRO A 121 8.72 33.44 -8.95
CA PRO A 121 7.88 32.57 -9.76
C PRO A 121 8.14 32.79 -11.26
N GLN A 122 8.49 31.72 -11.98
CA GLN A 122 8.45 31.70 -13.44
C GLN A 122 7.02 31.55 -13.93
N SER A 123 6.59 32.58 -14.65
CA SER A 123 5.42 32.64 -15.51
C SER A 123 5.43 31.50 -16.53
N LEU A 124 4.44 30.60 -16.49
CA LEU A 124 4.15 29.69 -17.59
C LEU A 124 2.79 30.03 -18.21
N ARG A 125 2.87 30.35 -19.49
CA ARG A 125 1.85 30.86 -20.39
C ARG A 125 1.29 29.71 -21.23
N HIS A 126 -0.05 29.64 -21.32
CA HIS A 126 -0.86 28.94 -22.33
C HIS A 126 -0.92 27.39 -22.21
N GLN A 127 -2.02 26.69 -22.48
CA GLN A 127 -3.11 26.92 -23.45
C GLN A 127 -4.48 26.51 -22.87
N GLN A 128 -5.51 27.28 -23.22
CA GLN A 128 -6.92 26.93 -23.02
C GLN A 128 -7.40 26.05 -24.17
N THR A 129 -7.96 24.89 -23.84
CA THR A 129 -8.84 24.12 -24.72
C THR A 129 -10.30 24.35 -24.31
N PRO A 130 -11.24 24.41 -25.26
CA PRO A 130 -12.65 24.67 -24.97
C PRO A 130 -13.29 23.47 -24.26
N GLN A 131 -13.82 23.69 -23.06
CA GLN A 131 -14.64 22.71 -22.35
C GLN A 131 -16.06 22.75 -22.90
N LYS A 132 -16.49 21.60 -23.45
CA LYS A 132 -17.88 21.27 -23.71
C LYS A 132 -18.51 20.87 -22.38
N THR A 133 -19.50 21.63 -21.95
CA THR A 133 -20.31 21.36 -20.76
C THR A 133 -21.14 20.11 -21.00
N GLU A 134 -20.81 19.03 -20.30
CA GLU A 134 -21.62 17.82 -20.23
C GLU A 134 -22.17 17.79 -18.80
N GLU A 135 -23.50 17.91 -18.67
CA GLU A 135 -24.23 17.73 -17.42
C GLU A 135 -23.90 16.34 -16.86
N VAL A 136 -23.17 16.31 -15.75
CA VAL A 136 -22.96 15.10 -14.97
C VAL A 136 -24.10 15.01 -13.98
N GLU A 137 -25.05 14.12 -14.26
CA GLU A 137 -26.00 13.62 -13.25
C GLU A 137 -25.22 13.08 -12.06
N GLU A 138 -25.54 13.58 -10.87
CA GLU A 138 -25.02 13.07 -9.61
C GLU A 138 -25.39 11.58 -9.44
N PRO A 139 -24.41 10.68 -9.24
CA PRO A 139 -24.74 9.31 -8.87
C PRO A 139 -25.27 9.30 -7.43
N ASP A 140 -26.53 8.91 -7.27
CA ASP A 140 -27.17 8.63 -5.99
C ASP A 140 -26.37 7.57 -5.22
N LEU A 141 -25.67 8.01 -4.18
CA LEU A 141 -24.85 7.19 -3.27
C LEU A 141 -25.64 6.72 -2.03
N SER A 142 -26.94 6.46 -2.18
CA SER A 142 -27.81 5.91 -1.13
C SER A 142 -27.52 4.45 -0.72
N TRP A 143 -26.48 3.81 -1.28
CA TRP A 143 -26.16 2.39 -1.02
C TRP A 143 -24.98 2.15 -0.06
N ILE A 144 -24.36 3.19 0.52
CA ILE A 144 -23.32 2.99 1.54
C ILE A 144 -23.96 2.49 2.83
N SER A 145 -23.66 1.23 3.07
CA SER A 145 -24.29 0.33 4.01
C SER A 145 -24.16 0.79 5.45
N GLN A 146 -25.26 0.66 6.19
CA GLN A 146 -25.30 0.68 7.65
C GLN A 146 -24.33 -0.37 8.22
N PRO A 147 -23.57 -0.05 9.29
CA PRO A 147 -22.95 -1.08 10.10
C PRO A 147 -24.04 -1.80 10.88
N THR A 148 -24.47 -2.97 10.39
CA THR A 148 -25.23 -3.92 11.20
C THR A 148 -24.30 -4.50 12.26
N SER A 149 -24.39 -3.97 13.48
CA SER A 149 -23.93 -4.66 14.68
C SER A 149 -24.67 -6.00 14.80
N PRO A 150 -23.98 -7.15 14.87
CA PRO A 150 -24.57 -8.37 15.39
C PRO A 150 -24.29 -8.41 16.89
N ASN A 151 -25.22 -7.84 17.65
CA ASN A 151 -25.48 -8.28 19.02
C ASN A 151 -26.54 -9.37 18.89
N ASP A 152 -26.18 -10.65 18.87
CA ASP A 152 -27.04 -11.67 19.48
C ASP A 152 -26.29 -12.97 19.86
N SER A 153 -26.29 -13.18 21.16
CA SER A 153 -26.50 -14.42 21.91
C SER A 153 -26.81 -15.70 21.12
N GLY A 154 -26.09 -16.78 21.46
CA GLY A 154 -26.38 -18.13 20.94
C GLY A 154 -25.29 -19.13 21.38
N ASN A 155 -25.22 -19.53 22.65
CA ASN A 155 -25.92 -20.70 23.19
C ASN A 155 -25.19 -22.04 22.93
N LEU A 156 -24.70 -22.63 24.02
CA LEU A 156 -24.64 -24.06 24.37
C LEU A 156 -24.15 -25.08 23.33
N THR A 157 -22.95 -25.62 23.59
CA THR A 157 -22.64 -27.07 23.50
C THR A 157 -21.59 -27.34 24.59
N ASN A 158 -21.96 -27.63 25.84
CA ASN A 158 -22.33 -28.96 26.33
C ASN A 158 -21.60 -30.11 25.61
N VAL A 159 -20.28 -30.19 25.81
CA VAL A 159 -19.54 -31.43 25.61
C VAL A 159 -19.55 -32.18 26.93
N SER A 160 -20.50 -33.12 26.99
CA SER A 160 -20.46 -34.26 27.89
C SER A 160 -19.14 -35.01 27.64
N GLN A 161 -18.30 -35.10 28.66
CA GLN A 161 -17.23 -36.09 28.69
C GLN A 161 -17.50 -37.02 29.87
N ASP A 162 -17.70 -38.27 29.50
CA ASP A 162 -17.96 -39.41 30.35
C ASP A 162 -16.95 -39.55 31.51
N PRO A 163 -17.41 -40.06 32.67
CA PRO A 163 -16.54 -40.52 33.73
C PRO A 163 -16.02 -41.93 33.34
N LEU A 164 -14.84 -41.99 32.71
CA LEU A 164 -14.24 -43.26 32.31
C LEU A 164 -13.01 -43.61 33.15
N MET A 165 -13.27 -44.56 34.06
CA MET A 165 -12.38 -45.59 34.58
C MET A 165 -11.20 -45.13 35.45
N ASP A 166 -11.38 -45.34 36.75
CA ASP A 166 -10.34 -45.66 37.71
C ASP A 166 -9.36 -46.69 37.10
N LEU A 167 -8.19 -46.21 36.68
CA LEU A 167 -7.04 -47.06 36.45
C LEU A 167 -6.15 -46.97 37.68
N ASP A 168 -6.30 -48.00 38.51
CA ASP A 168 -5.53 -48.30 39.71
C ASP A 168 -4.03 -48.39 39.35
N SER A 169 -3.35 -47.24 39.34
CA SER A 169 -1.94 -47.13 39.01
C SER A 169 -1.14 -47.14 40.32
N SER A 170 -0.78 -48.37 40.69
CA SER A 170 0.30 -48.75 41.59
C SER A 170 1.32 -47.62 41.81
N VAL A 171 1.22 -46.97 42.98
CA VAL A 171 2.15 -45.97 43.48
C VAL A 171 3.52 -46.61 43.72
N ALA A 172 4.35 -46.65 42.67
CA ALA A 172 5.78 -46.79 42.83
C ALA A 172 6.30 -45.46 43.38
N SER A 173 6.62 -45.46 44.68
CA SER A 173 7.24 -44.37 45.42
C SER A 173 8.62 -44.05 44.84
N ALA A 174 8.65 -43.31 43.74
CA ALA A 174 9.85 -42.68 43.22
C ALA A 174 10.18 -41.50 44.14
N LYS A 175 11.21 -41.67 44.98
CA LYS A 175 11.84 -40.59 45.72
C LYS A 175 12.44 -39.60 44.71
N SER A 176 11.64 -38.67 44.21
CA SER A 176 12.15 -37.53 43.44
C SER A 176 12.99 -36.69 44.39
N THR A 177 14.27 -36.60 44.08
CA THR A 177 15.22 -35.77 44.80
C THR A 177 14.73 -34.31 44.79
N PRO A 178 14.69 -33.61 45.94
CA PRO A 178 14.16 -32.24 46.04
C PRO A 178 14.85 -31.23 45.10
N HIS A 179 16.04 -31.56 44.59
CA HIS A 179 16.77 -30.77 43.61
C HIS A 179 16.03 -30.61 42.27
N ASP A 180 15.43 -31.68 41.74
CA ASP A 180 14.77 -31.66 40.42
C ASP A 180 13.51 -30.78 40.42
N THR A 181 12.83 -30.70 41.57
CA THR A 181 11.65 -29.83 41.71
C THR A 181 12.01 -28.34 41.69
N MET A 182 13.25 -27.97 42.01
CA MET A 182 13.69 -26.58 42.01
C MET A 182 14.08 -26.13 40.60
N GLU A 183 14.68 -27.01 39.80
CA GLU A 183 15.03 -26.74 38.41
C GLU A 183 13.77 -26.54 37.55
N LEU A 184 12.76 -27.41 37.69
CA LEU A 184 11.48 -27.28 36.99
C LEU A 184 10.77 -25.95 37.32
N LYS A 185 10.83 -25.49 38.58
CA LYS A 185 10.26 -24.21 38.98
C LYS A 185 10.98 -23.04 38.30
N LYS A 186 12.31 -23.09 38.21
CA LYS A 186 13.11 -22.06 37.54
C LYS A 186 12.82 -22.01 36.04
N GLU A 187 12.69 -23.16 35.40
CA GLU A 187 12.30 -23.24 33.99
C GLU A 187 10.89 -22.67 33.76
N ASN A 188 9.92 -23.02 34.60
CA ASN A 188 8.57 -22.51 34.49
C ASN A 188 8.51 -20.97 34.63
N ILE A 189 9.28 -20.41 35.56
CA ILE A 189 9.41 -18.94 35.72
C ILE A 189 10.02 -18.32 34.46
N ASN A 190 11.08 -18.92 33.88
CA ASN A 190 11.69 -18.43 32.65
C ASN A 190 10.71 -18.47 31.46
N LEU A 191 9.91 -19.52 31.35
CA LEU A 191 8.86 -19.61 30.31
C LEU A 191 7.79 -18.54 30.49
N GLU A 192 7.40 -18.24 31.73
CA GLU A 192 6.45 -17.17 32.04
C GLU A 192 7.02 -15.80 31.66
N TYR A 193 8.28 -15.51 31.99
CA TYR A 193 8.96 -14.29 31.55
C TYR A 193 9.01 -14.17 30.02
N PHE A 194 9.36 -15.25 29.32
CA PHE A 194 9.40 -15.25 27.86
C PHE A 194 8.02 -14.99 27.26
N ARG A 195 6.97 -15.62 27.82
CA ARG A 195 5.57 -15.39 27.42
C ARG A 195 5.16 -13.93 27.60
N LEU A 196 5.52 -13.32 28.74
CA LEU A 196 5.23 -11.91 29.02
C LEU A 196 5.96 -10.97 28.06
N GLU A 197 7.22 -11.26 27.70
CA GLU A 197 7.96 -10.43 26.75
C GLU A 197 7.37 -10.49 25.34
N VAL A 198 6.97 -11.68 24.89
CA VAL A 198 6.26 -11.85 23.60
C VAL A 198 4.92 -11.10 23.61
N GLU A 199 4.18 -11.13 24.72
CA GLU A 199 2.91 -10.40 24.84
C GLU A 199 3.12 -8.88 24.81
N LYS A 200 4.18 -8.38 25.47
CA LYS A 200 4.58 -6.98 25.45
C LYS A 200 5.00 -6.52 24.06
N GLU A 201 5.78 -7.32 23.33
CA GLU A 201 6.16 -7.03 21.94
C GLU A 201 4.94 -6.99 21.02
N LYS A 202 4.02 -7.96 21.17
CA LYS A 202 2.75 -7.98 20.43
C LYS A 202 1.93 -6.71 20.69
N LEU A 203 1.87 -6.24 21.93
CA LEU A 203 1.19 -4.99 22.28
C LEU A 203 1.89 -3.77 21.68
N ALA A 204 3.22 -3.75 21.65
CA ALA A 204 4.00 -2.68 21.02
C ALA A 204 3.70 -2.59 19.51
N ILE A 205 3.72 -3.72 18.79
CA ILE A 205 3.37 -3.80 17.37
C ILE A 205 1.93 -3.32 17.13
N MET A 206 0.98 -3.69 18.00
CA MET A 206 -0.41 -3.21 17.87
C MET A 206 -0.55 -1.70 18.08
N ARG A 207 0.21 -1.11 19.01
CA ARG A 207 0.23 0.35 19.22
C ARG A 207 0.84 1.08 18.04
N GLU A 208 1.95 0.57 17.51
CA GLU A 208 2.61 1.14 16.33
C GLU A 208 1.71 1.08 15.09
N LYS A 209 1.04 -0.06 14.87
CA LYS A 209 0.05 -0.22 13.79
C LYS A 209 -1.08 0.80 13.89
N LEU A 210 -1.61 1.01 15.10
CA LEU A 210 -2.67 1.99 15.34
C LEU A 210 -2.17 3.43 15.11
N ALA A 211 -0.91 3.74 15.47
CA ALA A 211 -0.30 5.03 15.21
C ALA A 211 -0.15 5.29 13.70
N MET A 212 0.33 4.32 12.93
CA MET A 212 0.42 4.41 11.46
C MET A 212 -0.95 4.63 10.81
N GLU A 213 -2.00 3.96 11.31
CA GLU A 213 -3.36 4.12 10.79
C GLU A 213 -3.93 5.52 11.07
N ARG A 214 -3.68 6.06 12.27
CA ARG A 214 -4.04 7.45 12.60
C ARG A 214 -3.31 8.46 11.73
N GLN A 215 -2.01 8.26 11.52
CA GLN A 215 -1.20 9.13 10.65
C GLN A 215 -1.73 9.11 9.22
N LYS A 216 -2.00 7.91 8.68
CA LYS A 216 -2.59 7.76 7.34
C LYS A 216 -3.94 8.49 7.22
N CYS A 217 -4.81 8.36 8.21
CA CYS A 217 -6.10 9.06 8.24
C CYS A 217 -5.92 10.58 8.28
N ALA A 218 -4.96 11.08 9.06
CA ALA A 218 -4.62 12.50 9.10
C ALA A 218 -4.11 13.00 7.74
N ASP A 219 -3.19 12.27 7.10
CA ASP A 219 -2.65 12.62 5.79
C ASP A 219 -3.73 12.63 4.70
N GLU A 220 -4.65 11.67 4.71
CA GLU A 220 -5.79 11.63 3.78
C GLU A 220 -6.72 12.84 3.98
N SER A 221 -6.98 13.23 5.24
CA SER A 221 -7.78 14.42 5.54
C SER A 221 -7.10 15.72 5.10
N ASN A 222 -5.79 15.86 5.33
CA ASN A 222 -5.00 17.00 4.90
C ASN A 222 -4.96 17.11 3.37
N TYR A 223 -4.80 15.99 2.67
CA TYR A 223 -4.87 15.95 1.22
C TYR A 223 -6.23 16.41 0.71
N LYS A 224 -7.32 16.01 1.37
CA LYS A 224 -8.67 16.43 0.99
C LYS A 224 -8.89 17.93 1.20
N ILE A 225 -8.40 18.49 2.30
CA ILE A 225 -8.44 19.93 2.57
C ILE A 225 -7.69 20.69 1.46
N LEU A 226 -6.46 20.28 1.16
CA LEU A 226 -5.64 20.93 0.14
C LEU A 226 -6.29 20.89 -1.25
N GLN A 227 -6.96 19.78 -1.59
CA GLN A 227 -7.73 19.66 -2.83
C GLN A 227 -8.88 20.67 -2.89
N LEU A 228 -9.63 20.83 -1.79
CA LEU A 228 -10.76 21.77 -1.71
C LEU A 228 -10.27 23.22 -1.81
N GLU A 229 -9.18 23.58 -1.12
CA GLU A 229 -8.58 24.91 -1.23
C GLU A 229 -8.10 25.23 -2.66
N GLN A 230 -7.56 24.24 -3.37
CA GLN A 230 -7.18 24.41 -4.77
C GLN A 230 -8.41 24.66 -5.66
N GLN A 231 -9.49 23.91 -5.43
CA GLN A 231 -10.75 24.11 -6.16
C GLN A 231 -11.36 25.49 -5.87
N GLU A 232 -11.32 25.95 -4.62
CA GLU A 232 -11.78 27.27 -4.22
C GLU A 232 -10.99 28.38 -4.92
N ARG A 233 -9.65 28.30 -4.94
CA ARG A 233 -8.79 29.26 -5.67
C ARG A 233 -9.15 29.34 -7.15
N ILE A 234 -9.40 28.20 -7.80
CA ILE A 234 -9.79 28.17 -9.22
C ILE A 234 -11.16 28.84 -9.42
N LYS A 235 -12.13 28.54 -8.54
CA LYS A 235 -13.48 29.15 -8.61
C LYS A 235 -13.43 30.66 -8.42
N ILE A 236 -12.65 31.16 -7.45
CA ILE A 236 -12.46 32.59 -7.24
C ILE A 236 -11.89 33.25 -8.49
N HIS A 237 -10.81 32.70 -9.06
CA HIS A 237 -10.23 33.24 -10.30
C HIS A 237 -11.18 33.22 -11.50
N GLN A 238 -12.07 32.24 -11.56
CA GLN A 238 -13.09 32.19 -12.61
C GLN A 238 -14.13 33.30 -12.42
N ILE A 239 -14.61 33.49 -11.19
CA ILE A 239 -15.55 34.57 -10.85
C ILE A 239 -14.94 35.94 -11.15
N ASP A 240 -13.68 36.16 -10.78
CA ASP A 240 -12.97 37.42 -11.04
C ASP A 240 -12.89 37.71 -12.54
N ARG A 241 -12.53 36.70 -13.34
CA ARG A 241 -12.49 36.83 -14.82
C ARG A 241 -13.87 37.13 -15.40
N GLU A 242 -14.91 36.45 -14.94
CA GLU A 242 -16.29 36.69 -15.41
C GLU A 242 -16.78 38.09 -15.03
N ALA A 243 -16.43 38.57 -13.83
CA ALA A 243 -16.75 39.92 -13.38
C ALA A 243 -16.04 40.98 -14.25
N GLU A 244 -14.77 40.75 -14.61
CA GLU A 244 -14.02 41.63 -15.50
C GLU A 244 -14.64 41.68 -16.91
N VAL A 245 -14.99 40.53 -17.49
CA VAL A 245 -15.68 40.47 -18.79
C VAL A 245 -17.00 41.24 -18.75
N LYS A 246 -17.84 41.02 -17.72
CA LYS A 246 -19.11 41.74 -17.55
C LYS A 246 -18.90 43.26 -17.42
N ARG A 247 -17.84 43.71 -16.74
CA ARG A 247 -17.49 45.13 -16.66
C ARG A 247 -17.17 45.71 -18.05
N TYR A 248 -16.42 44.98 -18.87
CA TYR A 248 -16.12 45.41 -20.25
C TYR A 248 -17.37 45.43 -21.15
N GLU A 249 -18.23 44.43 -21.05
CA GLU A 249 -19.50 44.36 -21.80
C GLU A 249 -20.42 45.55 -21.47
N LEU A 250 -20.58 45.86 -20.18
CA LEU A 250 -21.34 47.03 -19.75
C LEU A 250 -20.72 48.33 -20.26
N ALA A 251 -19.40 48.48 -20.16
CA ALA A 251 -18.70 49.67 -20.63
C ALA A 251 -18.83 49.89 -22.15
N LEU A 252 -18.91 48.82 -22.94
CA LEU A 252 -19.19 48.91 -24.39
C LEU A 252 -20.63 49.34 -24.64
N LYS A 253 -21.60 48.71 -23.97
CA LYS A 253 -23.02 49.02 -24.12
C LYS A 253 -23.33 50.52 -23.88
N TYR A 254 -22.80 51.09 -22.81
CA TYR A 254 -23.03 52.52 -22.49
C TYR A 254 -22.27 53.49 -23.42
N LYS A 255 -21.18 53.07 -24.06
CA LYS A 255 -20.48 53.93 -25.04
C LYS A 255 -21.28 54.11 -26.33
N ASP A 256 -22.07 53.12 -26.72
CA ASP A 256 -22.88 53.19 -27.93
C ASP A 256 -24.14 54.03 -27.73
N GLU A 257 -24.74 53.99 -26.53
CA GLU A 257 -25.89 54.83 -26.17
C GLU A 257 -25.55 56.33 -26.23
N VAL A 258 -24.39 56.76 -25.71
CA VAL A 258 -23.97 58.18 -25.70
C VAL A 258 -23.74 58.76 -27.11
N LYS A 259 -23.39 57.92 -28.10
CA LYS A 259 -23.19 58.39 -29.49
C LYS A 259 -24.48 58.62 -30.26
N THR A 260 -25.61 58.11 -29.77
CA THR A 260 -26.88 58.15 -30.51
C THR A 260 -27.67 59.44 -30.22
N GLU A 261 -27.29 60.20 -29.19
CA GLU A 261 -27.96 61.45 -28.77
C GLU A 261 -27.25 62.74 -29.22
N MET A 262 -26.15 62.65 -29.98
CA MET A 262 -25.45 63.79 -30.60
C MET A 262 -25.68 63.84 -32.11
#